data_AF-A0A0M8SKX3-F1
#
_entry.id   AF-A0A0M8SKX3-F1
#
_cell.length_a   1.000
_cell.length_b   1.000
_cell.length_c   1.000
_cell.angle_alpha   90.00
_cell.angle_beta   90.00
_cell.angle_gamma   90.00
#
_symmetry.space_group_name_H-M   'P 1'
#
loop_
_entity.id
_entity.type
_entity.pdbx_description
1 polymer ?
#
loop_
_entity_poly.entity_id
_entity_poly.type
_entity_poly.pdbx_seq_one_letter_code
_entity_poly.pdbx_strand_id
1 'polypeptide(L)'
;MPSPTPYTSLGAWMDAVRIQRAAAQDVARLLADTLRQQFPGAAYLTLHLDPERDALTRLSPGTVRDATGRVLHDFELNHRWLPPVEAGSQLEAAWSHFRPFDAFDLRQVLRLLDNGGSRFDNYPEDLRTEDDTPEGVWLPCLLLSTSARPDSWPDADDLGNMLLRPYHAPQHQQ
;
A
#
# COMPACT_ATOMS: atom_id res chain seq x y z
N MET A 1 28.57 38.13 -0.37
CA MET A 1 27.76 36.94 -0.67
C MET A 1 26.56 36.97 0.26
N PRO A 2 25.32 36.98 -0.24
CA PRO A 2 24.15 36.96 0.65
C PRO A 2 24.13 35.63 1.41
N SER A 3 24.03 35.71 2.74
CA SER A 3 23.91 34.54 3.61
C SER A 3 22.60 33.80 3.30
N PRO A 4 22.60 32.46 3.21
CA PRO A 4 21.37 31.70 2.99
C PRO A 4 20.41 31.96 4.16
N THR A 5 19.15 32.24 3.85
CA THR A 5 18.10 32.40 4.87
C THR A 5 17.97 31.11 5.68
N PRO A 6 18.01 31.15 7.02
CA PRO A 6 18.06 29.95 7.86
C PRO A 6 16.71 29.21 7.95
N TYR A 7 15.67 29.73 7.32
CA TYR A 7 14.31 29.22 7.40
C TYR A 7 13.77 28.90 6.01
N THR A 8 13.00 27.81 5.91
CA THR A 8 12.18 27.52 4.73
C THR A 8 10.87 28.32 4.79
N SER A 9 10.21 28.50 3.65
CA SER A 9 8.88 29.11 3.61
C SER A 9 7.80 28.05 3.82
N LEU A 10 6.65 28.46 4.34
CA LEU A 10 5.48 27.57 4.44
C LEU A 10 5.02 27.09 3.05
N GLY A 11 5.19 27.91 2.00
CA GLY A 11 4.90 27.50 0.62
C GLY A 11 5.77 26.35 0.14
N ALA A 12 7.09 26.43 0.37
CA ALA A 12 8.02 25.36 0.03
C ALA A 12 7.71 24.07 0.80
N TRP A 13 7.28 24.18 2.05
CA TRP A 13 6.80 23.03 2.83
C TRP A 13 5.54 22.40 2.22
N MET A 14 4.53 23.20 1.87
CA MET A 14 3.30 22.71 1.25
C MET A 14 3.57 22.03 -0.11
N ASP A 15 4.48 22.58 -0.91
CA ASP A 15 4.91 21.98 -2.18
C ASP A 15 5.58 20.63 -1.98
N ALA A 16 6.49 20.52 -1.00
CA ALA A 16 7.14 19.27 -0.66
C ALA A 16 6.13 18.19 -0.23
N VAL A 17 5.15 18.55 0.61
CA VAL A 17 4.07 17.64 1.02
C VAL A 17 3.25 17.16 -0.17
N ARG A 18 2.93 18.05 -1.12
CA ARG A 18 2.20 17.68 -2.35
C ARG A 18 2.99 16.71 -3.23
N ILE A 19 4.28 17.00 -3.44
CA ILE A 19 5.18 16.13 -4.22
C ILE A 19 5.30 14.75 -3.55
N GLN A 20 5.49 14.73 -2.23
CA GLN A 20 5.57 13.50 -1.46
C GLN A 20 4.30 12.65 -1.59
N ARG A 21 3.10 13.27 -1.53
CA ARG A 21 1.82 12.57 -1.70
C ARG A 21 1.67 11.97 -3.10
N ALA A 22 2.04 12.70 -4.14
CA ALA A 22 2.01 12.19 -5.51
C ALA A 22 2.96 10.99 -5.66
N ALA A 23 4.19 11.12 -5.18
CA ALA A 23 5.17 10.03 -5.19
C ALA A 23 4.67 8.81 -4.40
N ALA A 24 3.98 9.01 -3.28
CA ALA A 24 3.41 7.91 -2.49
C ALA A 24 2.34 7.13 -3.27
N GLN A 25 1.51 7.80 -4.09
CA GLN A 25 0.55 7.12 -4.98
C GLN A 25 1.26 6.29 -6.05
N ASP A 26 2.31 6.85 -6.66
CA ASP A 26 3.09 6.14 -7.68
C ASP A 26 3.80 4.91 -7.11
N VAL A 27 4.32 5.01 -5.88
CA VAL A 27 4.90 3.87 -5.15
C VAL A 27 3.81 2.85 -4.80
N ALA A 28 2.63 3.28 -4.37
CA ALA A 28 1.52 2.38 -4.12
C ALA A 28 1.08 1.61 -5.39
N ARG A 29 1.13 2.28 -6.55
CA ARG A 29 0.93 1.64 -7.86
C ARG A 29 2.02 0.65 -8.22
N LEU A 30 3.28 1.01 -7.98
CA LEU A 30 4.41 0.08 -8.15
C LEU A 30 4.22 -1.20 -7.33
N LEU A 31 3.84 -1.07 -6.05
CA LEU A 31 3.53 -2.21 -5.19
C LEU A 31 2.41 -3.07 -5.78
N ALA A 32 1.35 -2.43 -6.25
CA ALA A 32 0.20 -3.13 -6.76
C ALA A 32 0.46 -3.87 -8.07
N ASP A 33 1.12 -3.23 -9.04
CA ASP A 33 1.50 -3.85 -10.31
C ASP A 33 2.45 -5.04 -10.04
N THR A 34 3.36 -4.89 -9.08
CA THR A 34 4.28 -5.96 -8.65
C THR A 34 3.53 -7.17 -8.12
N LEU A 35 2.64 -6.98 -7.15
CA LEU A 35 1.90 -8.08 -6.54
C LEU A 35 0.94 -8.74 -7.54
N ARG A 36 0.37 -7.99 -8.49
CA ARG A 36 -0.46 -8.57 -9.55
C ARG A 36 0.32 -9.40 -10.55
N GLN A 37 1.55 -9.01 -10.86
CA GLN A 37 2.41 -9.84 -11.69
C GLN A 37 2.81 -11.13 -10.96
N GLN A 38 3.13 -11.04 -9.67
CA GLN A 38 3.54 -12.18 -8.85
C GLN A 38 2.38 -13.15 -8.55
N PHE A 39 1.17 -12.60 -8.37
CA PHE A 39 -0.03 -13.35 -8.00
C PHE A 39 -1.17 -13.02 -8.98
N PRO A 40 -1.28 -13.76 -10.09
CA PRO A 40 -2.36 -13.56 -11.05
C PRO A 40 -3.74 -13.66 -10.39
N GLY A 41 -4.56 -12.62 -10.58
CA GLY A 41 -5.88 -12.51 -9.96
C GLY A 41 -5.90 -11.78 -8.62
N ALA A 42 -4.75 -11.31 -8.12
CA ALA A 42 -4.69 -10.47 -6.92
C ALA A 42 -5.52 -9.20 -7.09
N ALA A 43 -6.38 -8.96 -6.09
CA ALA A 43 -7.29 -7.84 -6.05
C ALA A 43 -6.92 -6.84 -4.94
N TYR A 44 -6.52 -7.32 -3.77
CA TYR A 44 -6.09 -6.47 -2.66
C TYR A 44 -5.07 -7.17 -1.77
N LEU A 45 -4.27 -6.35 -1.07
CA LEU A 45 -3.35 -6.77 -0.01
C LEU A 45 -3.91 -6.31 1.33
N THR A 46 -4.14 -7.23 2.27
CA THR A 46 -4.43 -6.88 3.66
C THR A 46 -3.13 -6.56 4.40
N LEU A 47 -3.20 -5.66 5.36
CA LEU A 47 -2.08 -5.22 6.20
C LEU A 47 -2.45 -5.47 7.67
N HIS A 48 -1.46 -5.87 8.46
CA HIS A 48 -1.59 -5.95 9.91
C HIS A 48 -1.08 -4.67 10.55
N LEU A 49 -1.83 -4.20 11.54
CA LEU A 49 -1.36 -3.20 12.48
C LEU A 49 -0.82 -3.94 13.70
N ASP A 50 0.50 -3.98 13.85
CA ASP A 50 1.12 -4.60 15.02
C ASP A 50 1.98 -3.59 15.77
N PRO A 51 1.37 -2.81 16.69
CA PRO A 51 2.10 -1.83 17.46
C PRO A 51 3.09 -2.45 18.47
N GLU A 52 2.98 -3.75 18.75
CA GLU A 52 3.80 -4.43 19.78
C GLU A 52 4.93 -5.30 19.21
N ARG A 53 4.80 -5.84 17.99
CA ARG A 53 5.89 -6.60 17.33
C ARG A 53 7.07 -5.75 16.91
N ASP A 54 6.87 -4.45 16.66
CA ASP A 54 7.96 -3.54 16.32
C ASP A 54 7.61 -2.09 16.67
N ALA A 55 8.28 -1.54 17.69
CA ALA A 55 8.14 -0.12 18.06
C ALA A 55 8.50 0.83 16.90
N LEU A 56 9.13 0.33 15.83
CA LEU A 56 9.56 1.07 14.66
C LEU A 56 8.69 0.86 13.41
N THR A 57 7.76 -0.11 13.40
CA THR A 57 6.86 -0.36 12.26
C THR A 57 5.45 -0.74 12.71
N ARG A 58 4.49 0.15 12.44
CA ARG A 58 3.08 -0.12 12.71
C ARG A 58 2.45 -1.06 11.68
N LEU A 59 2.97 -1.11 10.45
CA LEU A 59 2.36 -1.81 9.33
C LEU A 59 3.23 -2.95 8.78
N SER A 60 2.63 -4.13 8.63
CA SER A 60 3.22 -5.29 7.94
C SER A 60 2.24 -5.89 6.92
N PRO A 61 2.73 -6.50 5.82
CA PRO A 61 1.87 -7.19 4.86
C PRO A 61 1.26 -8.43 5.52
N GLY A 62 -0.02 -8.68 5.25
CA GLY A 62 -0.77 -9.83 5.77
C GLY A 62 -1.01 -10.88 4.70
N THR A 63 -2.05 -10.70 3.91
CA THR A 63 -2.43 -11.64 2.84
C THR A 63 -2.72 -10.93 1.53
N VAL A 64 -2.24 -11.50 0.41
CA VAL A 64 -2.71 -11.14 -0.94
C VAL A 64 -3.97 -11.96 -1.22
N ARG A 65 -5.04 -11.29 -1.64
CA ARG A 65 -6.34 -11.92 -1.90
C ARG A 65 -6.88 -11.60 -3.27
N ASP A 66 -7.71 -12.48 -3.81
CA ASP A 66 -8.47 -12.22 -5.03
C ASP A 66 -9.79 -11.48 -4.73
N ALA A 67 -10.55 -11.19 -5.79
CA ALA A 67 -11.80 -10.42 -5.71
C ALA A 67 -12.94 -11.10 -4.92
N THR A 68 -12.77 -12.38 -4.56
CA THR A 68 -13.74 -13.14 -3.76
C THR A 68 -13.33 -13.27 -2.30
N GLY A 69 -12.16 -12.74 -1.94
CA GLY A 69 -11.59 -12.85 -0.61
C GLY A 69 -10.74 -14.09 -0.36
N ARG A 70 -10.55 -14.95 -1.36
CA ARG A 70 -9.66 -16.11 -1.26
C ARG A 70 -8.21 -15.66 -1.15
N VAL A 71 -7.49 -16.25 -0.21
CA VAL A 71 -6.04 -16.03 0.00
C VAL A 71 -5.25 -16.64 -1.15
N LEU A 72 -4.45 -15.82 -1.82
CA LEU A 72 -3.47 -16.22 -2.83
C LEU A 72 -2.06 -16.34 -2.23
N HIS A 73 -1.77 -15.54 -1.21
CA HIS A 73 -0.50 -15.58 -0.49
C HIS A 73 -0.68 -15.08 0.94
N ASP A 74 0.05 -15.71 1.86
CA ASP A 74 0.09 -15.37 3.28
C ASP A 74 1.54 -15.11 3.70
N PHE A 75 1.82 -13.87 4.12
CA PHE A 75 3.14 -13.41 4.53
C PHE A 75 3.56 -13.89 5.93
N GLU A 76 2.59 -14.22 6.79
CA GLU A 76 2.87 -14.78 8.11
C GLU A 76 3.30 -16.24 8.02
N LEU A 77 2.82 -16.98 7.02
CA LEU A 77 3.15 -18.39 6.79
C LEU A 77 4.27 -18.61 5.75
N ASN A 78 4.47 -17.68 4.81
CA ASN A 78 5.46 -17.81 3.73
C ASN A 78 6.48 -16.67 3.78
N HIS A 79 7.46 -16.81 4.66
CA HIS A 79 8.05 -15.66 5.35
C HIS A 79 9.10 -14.83 4.61
N ARG A 80 9.46 -15.14 3.35
CA ARG A 80 10.63 -14.44 2.76
C ARG A 80 10.60 -14.18 1.26
N TRP A 81 10.33 -15.20 0.46
CA TRP A 81 10.51 -15.10 -0.98
C TRP A 81 9.17 -15.13 -1.70
N LEU A 82 8.89 -14.06 -2.43
CA LEU A 82 7.76 -13.96 -3.34
C LEU A 82 8.17 -14.50 -4.72
N PRO A 83 7.20 -14.88 -5.57
CA PRO A 83 7.48 -15.13 -6.97
C PRO A 83 8.29 -13.98 -7.60
N PRO A 84 9.25 -14.23 -8.49
CA PRO A 84 9.99 -13.16 -9.13
C PRO A 84 9.08 -12.37 -10.07
N VAL A 85 9.36 -11.07 -10.24
CA VAL A 85 8.87 -10.31 -11.40
C VAL A 85 9.73 -10.67 -12.62
N GLU A 86 9.24 -10.35 -13.81
CA GLU A 86 9.96 -10.57 -15.07
C GLU A 86 11.27 -9.79 -15.08
N ALA A 87 12.37 -10.51 -15.29
CA ALA A 87 13.71 -9.92 -15.36
C ALA A 87 13.85 -9.00 -16.58
N GLY A 88 14.47 -7.84 -16.37
CA GLY A 88 14.62 -6.78 -17.37
C GLY A 88 13.34 -5.96 -17.62
N SER A 89 12.25 -6.24 -16.90
CA SER A 89 11.01 -5.46 -17.05
C SER A 89 11.16 -4.05 -16.47
N GLN A 90 10.32 -3.12 -16.95
CA GLN A 90 10.21 -1.79 -16.34
C GLN A 90 9.82 -1.86 -14.86
N LEU A 91 9.05 -2.88 -14.49
CA LEU A 91 8.63 -3.11 -13.12
C LEU A 91 9.82 -3.48 -12.23
N GLU A 92 10.66 -4.42 -12.66
CA GLU A 92 11.89 -4.75 -11.93
C GLU A 92 12.80 -3.52 -11.78
N ALA A 93 12.99 -2.76 -12.85
CA ALA A 93 13.85 -1.56 -12.83
C ALA A 93 13.32 -0.47 -11.87
N ALA A 94 12.00 -0.33 -11.74
CA ALA A 94 11.38 0.69 -10.89
C ALA A 94 11.64 0.48 -9.38
N TRP A 95 11.94 -0.75 -8.95
CA TRP A 95 12.33 -1.04 -7.56
C TRP A 95 13.76 -0.58 -7.21
N SER A 96 14.58 -0.24 -8.22
CA SER A 96 15.94 0.27 -8.04
C SER A 96 16.82 -0.65 -7.19
N HIS A 97 17.07 -0.30 -5.92
CA HIS A 97 17.92 -1.05 -5.00
C HIS A 97 17.14 -2.01 -4.10
N PHE A 98 15.81 -1.92 -4.09
CA PHE A 98 14.93 -2.86 -3.40
C PHE A 98 14.66 -4.07 -4.29
N ARG A 99 14.35 -5.22 -3.67
CA ARG A 99 14.05 -6.46 -4.40
C ARG A 99 12.55 -6.78 -4.28
N PRO A 100 11.79 -6.77 -5.39
CA PRO A 100 10.35 -7.04 -5.37
C PRO A 100 10.00 -8.45 -4.91
N PHE A 101 10.95 -9.38 -4.98
CA PHE A 101 10.77 -10.76 -4.54
C PHE A 101 11.13 -10.98 -3.05
N ASP A 102 11.67 -9.99 -2.35
CA ASP A 102 12.00 -10.08 -0.92
C ASP A 102 10.90 -9.41 -0.07
N ALA A 103 10.22 -10.18 0.77
CA ALA A 103 9.18 -9.68 1.66
C ALA A 103 9.71 -8.66 2.70
N PHE A 104 11.02 -8.63 2.98
CA PHE A 104 11.62 -7.57 3.80
C PHE A 104 11.66 -6.23 3.07
N ASP A 105 11.99 -6.22 1.79
CA ASP A 105 12.07 -4.98 1.01
C ASP A 105 10.65 -4.42 0.78
N LEU A 106 9.65 -5.29 0.56
CA LEU A 106 8.23 -4.90 0.54
C LEU A 106 7.81 -4.22 1.85
N ARG A 107 8.17 -4.82 3.01
CA ARG A 107 7.91 -4.25 4.34
C ARG A 107 8.56 -2.87 4.51
N GLN A 108 9.78 -2.71 4.03
CA GLN A 108 10.47 -1.41 4.10
C GLN A 108 9.74 -0.34 3.27
N VAL A 109 9.25 -0.68 2.07
CA VAL A 109 8.47 0.27 1.26
C VAL A 109 7.16 0.65 1.95
N LEU A 110 6.42 -0.32 2.49
CA LEU A 110 5.18 -0.05 3.25
C LEU A 110 5.44 0.87 4.45
N ARG A 111 6.56 0.66 5.16
CA ARG A 111 7.00 1.53 6.24
C ARG A 111 7.29 2.97 5.78
N LEU A 112 7.95 3.14 4.63
CA LEU A 112 8.24 4.47 4.09
C LEU A 112 6.95 5.23 3.76
N LEU A 113 5.93 4.53 3.23
CA LEU A 113 4.62 5.10 2.98
C LEU A 113 3.91 5.51 4.30
N ASP A 114 3.86 4.62 5.29
CA ASP A 114 3.21 4.90 6.58
C ASP A 114 3.86 6.09 7.32
N ASN A 115 5.19 6.09 7.41
CA ASN A 115 5.96 7.18 8.01
C ASN A 115 5.82 8.49 7.21
N GLY A 116 5.56 8.38 5.90
CA GLY A 116 5.23 9.51 5.04
C GLY A 116 3.83 10.08 5.28
N GLY A 117 3.04 9.49 6.17
CA GLY A 117 1.67 9.93 6.48
C GLY A 117 0.62 9.38 5.52
N SER A 118 0.98 8.41 4.68
CA SER A 118 0.01 7.73 3.82
C SER A 118 -1.01 6.95 4.62
N ARG A 119 -2.21 6.79 4.04
CA ARG A 119 -3.31 6.00 4.59
C ARG A 119 -3.70 4.92 3.58
N PHE A 120 -4.27 3.85 4.08
CA PHE A 120 -4.74 2.71 3.31
C PHE A 120 -6.24 2.59 3.50
N ASP A 121 -6.93 1.98 2.55
CA ASP A 121 -8.36 1.74 2.67
C ASP A 121 -8.66 0.70 3.76
N ASN A 122 -9.92 0.61 4.17
CA ASN A 122 -10.38 -0.40 5.12
C ASN A 122 -10.69 -1.71 4.41
N TYR A 123 -10.34 -2.82 5.05
CA TYR A 123 -10.68 -4.15 4.58
C TYR A 123 -12.21 -4.31 4.47
N PRO A 124 -12.74 -4.77 3.31
CA PRO A 124 -14.17 -5.00 3.12
C PRO A 124 -14.67 -6.11 4.04
N GLU A 125 -15.55 -5.77 4.98
CA GLU A 125 -16.07 -6.69 5.99
C GLU A 125 -16.90 -7.82 5.38
N ASP A 126 -17.57 -7.59 4.26
CA ASP A 126 -18.38 -8.58 3.54
C ASP A 126 -17.55 -9.67 2.84
N LEU A 127 -16.25 -9.43 2.66
CA LEU A 127 -15.29 -10.40 2.11
C LEU A 127 -14.46 -11.09 3.20
N ARG A 128 -14.86 -10.96 4.47
CA ARG A 128 -14.29 -11.73 5.58
C ARG A 128 -14.54 -13.22 5.40
N THR A 129 -13.48 -13.98 5.60
CA THR A 129 -13.47 -15.44 5.67
C THR A 129 -13.45 -15.89 7.13
N GLU A 130 -13.88 -17.11 7.42
CA GLU A 130 -13.89 -17.67 8.78
C GLU A 130 -12.49 -17.75 9.41
N ASP A 131 -11.45 -17.77 8.58
CA ASP A 131 -10.04 -17.77 8.99
C ASP A 131 -9.55 -16.37 9.42
N ASP A 132 -10.32 -15.30 9.16
CA ASP A 132 -9.96 -13.96 9.60
C ASP A 132 -10.20 -13.81 11.10
N THR A 133 -9.21 -13.28 11.82
CA THR A 133 -9.32 -13.08 13.27
C THR A 133 -10.58 -12.29 13.61
N PRO A 134 -11.48 -12.86 14.44
CA PRO A 134 -12.71 -12.19 14.79
C PRO A 134 -12.43 -11.04 15.75
N GLU A 135 -13.12 -9.92 15.52
CA GLU A 135 -13.25 -8.73 16.38
C GLU A 135 -12.15 -7.65 16.31
N GLY A 136 -12.59 -6.42 16.02
CA GLY A 136 -11.98 -5.18 16.53
C GLY A 136 -10.78 -4.58 15.77
N VAL A 137 -10.06 -5.36 14.96
CA VAL A 137 -8.93 -4.82 14.19
C VAL A 137 -9.41 -4.44 12.79
N TRP A 138 -9.59 -3.15 12.57
CA TRP A 138 -9.64 -2.56 11.23
C TRP A 138 -8.33 -2.91 10.53
N LEU A 139 -8.34 -3.91 9.65
CA LEU A 139 -7.19 -4.27 8.85
C LEU A 139 -7.11 -3.25 7.69
N PRO A 140 -6.07 -2.41 7.63
CA PRO A 140 -5.88 -1.55 6.47
C PRO A 140 -5.55 -2.44 5.27
N CYS A 141 -5.83 -1.97 4.07
CA CYS A 141 -5.57 -2.73 2.86
C CYS A 141 -5.25 -1.82 1.67
N LEU A 142 -4.46 -2.37 0.76
CA LEU A 142 -4.06 -1.73 -0.47
C LEU A 142 -4.79 -2.40 -1.65
N LEU A 143 -5.55 -1.60 -2.40
CA LEU A 143 -6.16 -2.04 -3.64
C LEU A 143 -5.08 -2.33 -4.68
N LEU A 144 -5.06 -3.58 -5.15
CA LEU A 144 -4.15 -4.01 -6.21
C LEU A 144 -4.83 -3.98 -7.59
N SER A 145 -6.16 -4.00 -7.64
CA SER A 145 -6.94 -4.05 -8.88
C SER A 145 -8.29 -3.36 -8.73
N THR A 146 -8.85 -2.87 -9.83
CA THR A 146 -10.25 -2.40 -9.89
C THR A 146 -11.26 -3.53 -9.69
N SER A 147 -10.84 -4.80 -9.85
CA SER A 147 -11.68 -5.97 -9.59
C SER A 147 -11.99 -6.19 -8.10
N ALA A 148 -11.34 -5.47 -7.20
CA ALA A 148 -11.52 -5.58 -5.74
C ALA A 148 -12.87 -5.04 -5.23
N ARG A 149 -13.80 -4.66 -6.12
CA ARG A 149 -15.11 -4.07 -5.81
C ARG A 149 -15.01 -2.85 -4.90
N PRO A 150 -14.34 -1.77 -5.34
CA PRO A 150 -14.07 -0.59 -4.52
C PRO A 150 -15.33 0.08 -3.98
N ASP A 151 -16.49 -0.09 -4.62
CA ASP A 151 -17.79 0.44 -4.17
C ASP A 151 -18.30 -0.20 -2.85
N SER A 152 -17.68 -1.30 -2.42
CA SER A 152 -17.99 -1.99 -1.14
C SER A 152 -17.09 -1.53 0.00
N TRP A 153 -16.11 -0.68 -0.30
CA TRP A 153 -15.10 -0.23 0.66
C TRP A 153 -15.61 1.09 1.22
N PRO A 154 -15.88 1.18 2.53
CA PRO A 154 -16.56 2.34 3.10
C PRO A 154 -15.85 3.61 2.66
N ASP A 155 -16.62 4.57 2.17
CA ASP A 155 -16.11 5.88 1.77
C ASP A 155 -15.25 6.40 2.91
N ALA A 156 -13.94 6.43 2.69
CA ALA A 156 -13.00 7.16 3.53
C ALA A 156 -13.16 8.66 3.24
N ASP A 157 -14.41 9.13 3.32
CA ASP A 157 -14.80 10.52 3.24
C ASP A 157 -14.41 11.16 4.57
N ASP A 158 -13.24 11.80 4.54
CA ASP A 158 -12.91 13.08 5.23
C ASP A 158 -11.38 13.33 5.30
N LEU A 159 -10.53 12.44 4.77
CA LEU A 159 -9.07 12.50 5.00
C LEU A 159 -8.18 12.87 3.79
N GLY A 160 -8.75 13.44 2.73
CA GLY A 160 -7.99 14.13 1.67
C GLY A 160 -6.91 13.29 0.96
N ASN A 161 -5.99 13.97 0.26
CA ASN A 161 -4.95 13.44 -0.65
C ASN A 161 -3.92 12.46 -0.02
N MET A 162 -4.17 11.88 1.16
CA MET A 162 -3.27 10.97 1.88
C MET A 162 -3.65 9.48 1.70
N LEU A 163 -4.87 9.19 1.27
CA LEU A 163 -5.36 7.83 1.03
C LEU A 163 -4.77 7.25 -0.25
N LEU A 164 -4.06 6.12 -0.15
CA LEU A 164 -3.38 5.46 -1.26
C LEU A 164 -4.34 4.57 -2.03
N ARG A 165 -4.52 4.92 -3.31
CA ARG A 165 -5.59 4.38 -4.14
C ARG A 165 -5.07 4.17 -5.56
N PRO A 166 -4.22 3.13 -5.77
CA PRO A 166 -3.44 2.92 -7.00
C PRO A 166 -4.21 2.91 -8.32
N TYR A 167 -5.48 2.47 -8.28
CA TYR A 167 -6.34 2.35 -9.45
C TYR A 167 -7.72 2.97 -9.25
N HIS A 168 -7.82 4.03 -8.45
CA HIS A 168 -9.10 4.75 -8.37
C HIS A 168 -9.62 5.11 -9.76
N ALA A 169 -10.85 4.68 -10.04
CA ALA A 169 -11.63 5.24 -11.12
C ALA A 169 -11.90 6.72 -10.79
N PRO A 170 -11.87 7.63 -11.78
CA PRO A 170 -12.28 9.01 -11.56
C PRO A 170 -13.72 8.99 -11.07
N GLN A 171 -13.96 9.45 -9.84
CA GLN A 171 -15.31 9.76 -9.41
C GLN A 171 -15.80 10.89 -10.31
N HIS A 172 -16.79 10.59 -11.16
CA HIS A 172 -17.47 11.60 -11.94
C HIS A 172 -17.98 12.68 -10.99
N GLN A 173 -17.57 13.92 -11.26
CA GLN A 173 -18.20 15.12 -10.72
C GLN A 173 -19.72 15.00 -10.88
N GLN A 174 -20.44 15.17 -9.79
CA GLN A 174 -21.82 15.64 -9.79
C GLN A 174 -21.85 17.05 -9.23
#